data_AF-A0A6A4NSD4-F1
#
_entry.id   AF-A0A6A4NSD4-F1
#
_cell.length_a   1.000
_cell.length_b   1.000
_cell.length_c   1.000
_cell.angle_alpha   90.00
_cell.angle_beta   90.00
_cell.angle_gamma   90.00
#
_symmetry.space_group_name_H-M   'P 1'
#
loop_
_entity.id
_entity.type
_entity.pdbx_description
1 polymer ?
#
loop_
_entity_poly.entity_id
_entity_poly.type
_entity_poly.pdbx_seq_one_letter_code
_entity_poly.pdbx_strand_id
1 'polypeptide(L)'
;MGTNFEAKLMSCISILCSIMLLLTYFTTPSLSAIPRPTPYEVIRKYNFPVAVLPKGIIGYYLDTSAVTARLTINLKNRCSYKIQEIHFNYEPTAVLALNNDSQLISFAYGVQVEVSPNVWNQLKSVNRVNDVLKFNGPSINREASVSNFQVNPECEK
;
A
#
# COMPACT_ATOMS: atom_id res chain seq x y z
N MET A 1 52.01 -1.72 57.89
CA MET A 1 50.63 -2.03 57.46
C MET A 1 49.86 -0.71 57.42
N GLY A 2 49.15 -0.37 56.34
CA GLY A 2 48.26 0.82 56.28
C GLY A 2 48.66 1.84 55.20
N THR A 3 48.46 1.54 53.91
CA THR A 3 47.29 1.87 53.06
C THR A 3 47.44 3.20 52.31
N ASN A 4 48.13 3.14 51.16
CA ASN A 4 47.97 4.08 50.05
C ASN A 4 46.90 3.50 49.11
N PHE A 5 45.62 3.88 49.27
CA PHE A 5 44.55 3.36 48.40
C PHE A 5 43.34 4.30 48.25
N GLU A 6 43.56 5.61 48.18
CA GLU A 6 42.43 6.57 48.07
C GLU A 6 42.47 7.43 46.80
N ALA A 7 43.64 7.65 46.17
CA ALA A 7 43.73 8.52 44.99
C ALA A 7 43.39 7.85 43.65
N LYS A 8 43.30 6.51 43.59
CA LYS A 8 43.11 5.78 42.31
C LYS A 8 41.64 5.59 41.92
N LEU A 9 40.73 5.68 42.90
CA LEU A 9 39.30 5.43 42.69
C LEU A 9 38.58 6.63 42.02
N MET A 10 38.94 7.86 42.39
CA MET A 10 38.35 9.09 41.85
C MET A 10 38.65 9.31 40.36
N SER A 11 39.80 8.84 39.88
CA SER A 11 40.20 8.94 38.47
C SER A 11 39.40 7.98 37.58
N CYS A 12 39.15 6.75 38.04
CA CYS A 12 38.40 5.76 37.27
C CYS A 12 36.93 6.13 37.07
N ILE A 13 36.30 6.78 38.06
CA ILE A 13 34.89 7.21 37.99
C ILE A 13 34.71 8.31 36.93
N SER A 14 35.62 9.29 36.89
CA SER A 14 35.58 10.36 35.89
C SER A 14 35.80 9.83 34.47
N ILE A 15 36.72 8.87 34.29
CA ILE A 15 36.98 8.22 33.00
C ILE A 15 35.78 7.37 32.56
N LEU A 16 35.15 6.61 33.48
CA LEU A 16 33.94 5.84 33.17
C LEU A 16 32.79 6.76 32.75
N CYS A 17 32.59 7.89 33.44
CA CYS A 17 31.56 8.87 33.08
C CYS A 17 31.82 9.49 31.69
N SER A 18 33.06 9.82 31.37
CA SER A 18 33.42 10.33 30.02
C SER A 18 33.21 9.29 28.92
N ILE A 19 33.50 8.01 29.18
CA ILE A 19 33.26 6.92 28.21
C ILE A 19 31.76 6.70 27.99
N MET A 20 30.95 6.72 29.05
CA MET A 20 29.49 6.60 28.95
C MET A 20 28.85 7.78 28.20
N LEU A 21 29.36 9.00 28.38
CA LEU A 21 28.92 10.19 27.63
C LEU A 21 29.36 10.15 26.16
N LEU A 22 30.49 9.52 25.84
CA LEU A 22 30.94 9.35 24.46
C LEU A 22 30.11 8.29 23.70
N LEU A 23 29.75 7.21 24.38
CA LEU A 23 28.94 6.10 23.82
C LEU A 23 27.52 6.54 23.43
N THR A 24 26.91 7.50 24.14
CA THR A 24 25.58 8.03 23.80
C THR A 24 25.62 9.02 22.63
N TYR A 25 26.78 9.60 22.31
CA TYR A 25 26.94 10.54 21.19
C TYR A 25 26.96 9.83 19.82
N PHE A 26 27.38 8.56 19.78
CA PHE A 26 27.45 7.77 18.54
C PHE A 26 26.16 7.05 18.18
N THR A 27 25.17 7.01 19.08
CA THR A 27 23.85 6.45 18.79
C THR A 27 22.89 7.54 18.34
N THR A 28 23.20 8.24 17.25
CA THR A 28 22.13 8.92 16.52
C THR A 28 21.31 7.84 15.85
N PRO A 29 20.01 7.64 16.18
CA PRO A 29 19.17 6.83 15.32
C PRO A 29 19.20 7.49 13.95
N SER A 30 19.85 6.84 12.97
CA SER A 30 19.64 7.21 11.59
C SER A 30 18.14 7.07 11.36
N LEU A 31 17.46 8.18 11.14
CA LEU A 31 16.07 8.18 10.69
C LEU A 31 16.08 7.53 9.31
N SER A 32 16.08 6.19 9.25
CA SER A 32 15.84 5.48 8.02
C SER A 32 14.47 5.94 7.59
N ALA A 33 14.39 6.70 6.49
CA ALA A 33 13.11 7.05 5.90
C ALA A 33 12.35 5.74 5.73
N ILE A 34 11.30 5.55 6.54
CA ILE A 34 10.47 4.35 6.45
C ILE A 34 10.00 4.31 4.99
N PRO A 35 10.32 3.24 4.22
CA PRO A 35 9.95 3.17 2.83
C PRO A 35 8.45 3.41 2.71
N ARG A 36 8.06 4.42 1.91
CA ARG A 36 6.64 4.70 1.70
C ARG A 36 6.04 3.48 0.98
N PRO A 37 4.93 2.89 1.47
CA PRO A 37 4.40 1.67 0.90
C PRO A 37 4.02 1.89 -0.56
N THR A 38 4.31 0.95 -1.44
CA THR A 38 3.83 0.98 -2.83
C THR A 38 2.30 0.92 -2.87
N PRO A 39 1.64 1.35 -3.96
CA PRO A 39 0.18 1.21 -4.12
C PRO A 39 -0.32 -0.22 -3.90
N TYR A 40 0.47 -1.21 -4.31
CA TYR A 40 0.17 -2.64 -4.16
C TYR A 40 0.23 -3.08 -2.70
N GLU A 41 1.21 -2.59 -1.94
CA GLU A 41 1.30 -2.82 -0.49
C GLU A 41 0.18 -2.13 0.27
N VAL A 42 -0.22 -0.92 -0.18
CA VAL A 42 -1.37 -0.21 0.37
C VAL A 42 -2.61 -1.08 0.25
N ILE A 43 -3.04 -1.48 -0.94
CA ILE A 43 -4.27 -2.28 -1.08
C ILE A 43 -4.19 -3.64 -0.37
N ARG A 44 -2.99 -4.25 -0.29
CA ARG A 44 -2.77 -5.48 0.47
C ARG A 44 -3.03 -5.29 1.96
N LYS A 45 -2.63 -4.15 2.53
CA LYS A 45 -2.92 -3.79 3.93
C LYS A 45 -4.42 -3.67 4.22
N TYR A 46 -5.22 -3.35 3.21
CA TYR A 46 -6.70 -3.34 3.27
C TYR A 46 -7.32 -4.70 2.92
N ASN A 47 -6.55 -5.78 2.96
CA ASN A 47 -6.98 -7.14 2.66
C ASN A 47 -7.50 -7.34 1.22
N PHE A 48 -6.96 -6.63 0.23
CA PHE A 48 -7.23 -6.88 -1.18
C PHE A 48 -6.04 -7.52 -1.90
N PRO A 49 -6.27 -8.40 -2.88
CA PRO A 49 -5.21 -8.97 -3.68
C PRO A 49 -4.60 -7.91 -4.60
N VAL A 50 -3.30 -8.01 -4.88
CA VAL A 50 -2.56 -6.93 -5.56
C VAL A 50 -3.06 -6.64 -6.96
N ALA A 51 -3.55 -7.65 -7.69
CA ALA A 51 -3.97 -7.53 -9.09
C ALA A 51 -5.33 -6.85 -9.27
N VAL A 52 -5.96 -6.35 -8.21
CA VAL A 52 -7.03 -5.35 -8.37
C VAL A 52 -6.49 -4.13 -9.11
N LEU A 53 -5.18 -3.83 -8.99
CA LEU A 53 -4.50 -2.78 -9.74
C LEU A 53 -3.62 -3.34 -10.86
N PRO A 54 -3.50 -2.63 -12.01
CA PRO A 54 -2.56 -2.99 -13.06
C PRO A 54 -1.10 -2.78 -12.65
N LYS A 55 -0.16 -3.44 -13.34
CA LYS A 55 1.27 -3.08 -13.29
C LYS A 55 1.50 -1.69 -13.89
N GLY A 56 2.63 -1.08 -13.52
CA GLY A 56 3.11 0.14 -14.18
C GLY A 56 2.55 1.45 -13.61
N ILE A 57 2.08 1.43 -12.35
CA ILE A 57 1.76 2.67 -11.63
C ILE A 57 3.05 3.49 -11.47
N ILE A 58 3.05 4.70 -12.03
CA ILE A 58 4.20 5.62 -12.04
C ILE A 58 4.19 6.60 -10.87
N GLY A 59 3.05 6.72 -10.18
CA GLY A 59 2.93 7.58 -9.01
C GLY A 59 1.61 7.36 -8.28
N TYR A 60 1.57 7.75 -7.00
CA TYR A 60 0.34 7.69 -6.22
C TYR A 60 0.32 8.73 -5.10
N TYR A 61 -0.88 9.05 -4.65
CA TYR A 61 -1.15 9.83 -3.47
C TYR A 61 -2.07 9.03 -2.55
N LEU A 62 -1.68 8.90 -1.28
CA LEU A 62 -2.46 8.21 -0.26
C LEU A 62 -2.75 9.21 0.86
N ASP A 63 -4.04 9.38 1.16
CA ASP A 63 -4.55 10.15 2.29
C ASP A 63 -5.24 9.21 3.28
N THR A 64 -4.69 9.13 4.48
CA THR A 64 -5.23 8.31 5.59
C THR A 64 -5.76 9.17 6.74
N SER A 65 -6.04 10.45 6.49
CA SER A 65 -6.54 11.38 7.53
C SER A 65 -7.98 11.08 7.94
N ALA A 66 -8.76 10.46 7.04
CA ALA A 66 -10.15 10.04 7.29
C ALA A 66 -10.24 8.55 7.64
N VAL A 67 -11.40 8.14 8.18
CA VAL A 67 -11.71 6.73 8.50
C VAL A 67 -11.57 5.83 7.27
N THR A 68 -12.02 6.32 6.11
CA THR A 68 -11.80 5.66 4.81
C THR A 68 -10.62 6.32 4.13
N ALA A 69 -9.58 5.55 3.81
CA ALA A 69 -8.40 6.10 3.15
C ALA A 69 -8.67 6.36 1.68
N ARG A 70 -8.12 7.44 1.14
CA ARG A 70 -8.23 7.80 -0.28
C ARG A 70 -6.91 7.55 -0.98
N LEU A 71 -6.94 6.71 -2.01
CA LEU A 71 -5.80 6.37 -2.84
C LEU A 71 -6.04 6.89 -4.26
N THR A 72 -5.14 7.75 -4.75
CA THR A 72 -5.10 8.15 -6.16
C THR A 72 -3.87 7.55 -6.80
N ILE A 73 -4.04 6.84 -7.91
CA ILE A 73 -2.93 6.24 -8.67
C ILE A 73 -2.82 6.89 -10.04
N ASN A 74 -1.60 6.95 -10.56
CA ASN A 74 -1.30 7.47 -11.88
C ASN A 74 -0.53 6.44 -12.71
N LEU A 75 -0.97 6.25 -13.94
CA LEU A 75 -0.38 5.43 -14.98
C LEU A 75 0.16 6.34 -16.07
N LYS A 76 1.13 5.84 -16.85
CA LYS A 76 1.67 6.60 -17.99
C LYS A 76 0.62 6.85 -19.07
N ASN A 77 -0.20 5.84 -19.35
CA ASN A 77 -1.26 5.84 -20.36
C ASN A 77 -2.50 5.11 -19.79
N ARG A 78 -3.59 5.07 -20.56
CA ARG A 78 -4.68 4.12 -20.32
C ARG A 78 -4.14 2.69 -20.30
N CYS A 79 -4.78 1.83 -19.51
CA CYS A 79 -4.39 0.45 -19.32
C CYS A 79 -5.62 -0.45 -19.33
N SER A 80 -5.77 -1.25 -20.37
CA SER A 80 -6.77 -2.31 -20.41
C SER A 80 -6.12 -3.65 -20.14
N TYR A 81 -6.84 -4.53 -19.46
CA TYR A 81 -6.41 -5.92 -19.24
C TYR A 81 -7.60 -6.80 -18.86
N LYS A 82 -7.51 -8.08 -19.21
CA LYS A 82 -8.51 -9.08 -18.85
C LYS A 82 -7.99 -10.07 -17.79
N ILE A 83 -8.79 -10.31 -16.75
CA ILE A 83 -8.58 -11.41 -15.79
C ILE A 83 -9.83 -12.28 -15.82
N GLN A 84 -9.67 -13.56 -16.21
CA GLN A 84 -10.79 -14.46 -16.49
C GLN A 84 -11.74 -13.81 -17.51
N GLU A 85 -13.04 -13.68 -17.21
CA GLU A 85 -14.03 -13.03 -18.08
C GLU A 85 -14.30 -11.57 -17.71
N ILE A 86 -13.46 -10.95 -16.88
CA ILE A 86 -13.61 -9.55 -16.47
C ILE A 86 -12.53 -8.72 -17.17
N HIS A 87 -12.99 -7.85 -18.07
CA HIS A 87 -12.12 -6.92 -18.79
C HIS A 87 -12.17 -5.56 -18.12
N PHE A 88 -11.02 -5.09 -17.64
CA PHE A 88 -10.86 -3.80 -16.98
C PHE A 88 -10.28 -2.78 -17.95
N ASN A 89 -10.70 -1.53 -17.82
CA ASN A 89 -10.08 -0.38 -18.47
C ASN A 89 -9.80 0.68 -17.40
N TYR A 90 -8.52 0.98 -17.21
CA TYR A 90 -8.02 2.02 -16.32
C TYR A 90 -7.67 3.27 -17.11
N GLU A 91 -8.20 4.40 -16.66
CA GLU A 91 -7.75 5.73 -17.09
C GLU A 91 -6.34 6.02 -16.54
N PRO A 92 -5.61 7.00 -17.12
CA PRO A 92 -4.29 7.38 -16.62
C PRO A 92 -4.29 7.81 -15.15
N THR A 93 -5.44 8.23 -14.62
CA THR A 93 -5.63 8.49 -13.19
C THR A 93 -6.86 7.72 -12.69
N ALA A 94 -6.73 7.03 -11.55
CA ALA A 94 -7.85 6.41 -10.86
C ALA A 94 -7.89 6.83 -9.40
N VAL A 95 -9.11 7.00 -8.87
CA VAL A 95 -9.35 7.44 -7.48
C VAL A 95 -10.18 6.40 -6.76
N LEU A 96 -9.60 5.86 -5.69
CA LEU A 96 -10.13 4.78 -4.89
C LEU A 96 -10.31 5.24 -3.44
N ALA A 97 -11.34 4.70 -2.79
CA ALA A 97 -11.56 4.80 -1.36
C ALA A 97 -11.46 3.39 -0.76
N LEU A 98 -10.61 3.22 0.25
CA LEU A 98 -10.26 1.93 0.86
C LEU A 98 -10.88 1.87 2.25
N ASN A 99 -11.80 0.93 2.45
CA ASN A 99 -12.46 0.70 3.73
C ASN A 99 -12.16 -0.73 4.21
N ASN A 100 -11.41 -0.84 5.29
CA ASN A 100 -10.97 -2.14 5.83
C ASN A 100 -12.10 -2.86 6.56
N ASP A 101 -12.91 -2.13 7.32
CA ASP A 101 -13.98 -2.70 8.17
C ASP A 101 -15.03 -3.43 7.33
N SER A 102 -15.39 -2.85 6.18
CA SER A 102 -16.36 -3.44 5.24
C SER A 102 -15.71 -4.27 4.13
N GLN A 103 -14.37 -4.40 4.12
CA GLN A 103 -13.58 -5.02 3.05
C GLN A 103 -14.04 -4.56 1.65
N LEU A 104 -14.09 -3.24 1.48
CA LEU A 104 -14.65 -2.58 0.29
C LEU A 104 -13.64 -1.59 -0.30
N ILE A 105 -13.44 -1.69 -1.62
CA ILE A 105 -12.84 -0.63 -2.43
C ILE A 105 -13.96 0.04 -3.21
N SER A 106 -14.09 1.36 -3.07
CA SER A 106 -15.00 2.16 -3.89
C SER A 106 -14.20 2.97 -4.91
N PHE A 107 -14.67 3.02 -6.15
CA PHE A 107 -14.01 3.69 -7.26
C PHE A 107 -14.78 4.98 -7.59
N ALA A 108 -14.20 6.11 -7.19
CA ALA A 108 -14.77 7.41 -7.51
C ALA A 108 -14.58 7.76 -8.99
N TYR A 109 -13.44 7.37 -9.57
CA TYR A 109 -13.08 7.69 -10.95
C TYR A 109 -12.04 6.72 -11.52
N GLY A 110 -12.05 6.59 -12.85
CA GLY A 110 -10.92 6.08 -13.63
C GLY A 110 -10.86 4.58 -13.85
N VAL A 111 -11.90 3.83 -13.48
CA VAL A 111 -11.97 2.38 -13.71
C VAL A 111 -13.31 2.00 -14.30
N GLN A 112 -13.25 1.27 -15.41
CA GLN A 112 -14.40 0.72 -16.11
C GLN A 112 -14.26 -0.80 -16.27
N VAL A 113 -15.39 -1.48 -16.41
CA VAL A 113 -15.46 -2.90 -16.75
C VAL A 113 -16.33 -3.07 -17.98
N GLU A 114 -15.89 -3.92 -18.91
CA GLU A 114 -16.67 -4.26 -20.10
C GLU A 114 -17.86 -5.14 -19.71
N VAL A 115 -19.06 -4.73 -20.09
CA VAL A 115 -20.32 -5.45 -19.79
C VAL A 115 -20.91 -6.14 -21.02
N SER A 116 -20.58 -5.65 -22.21
CA SER A 116 -20.85 -6.24 -23.53
C SER A 116 -19.83 -5.69 -24.53
N PRO A 117 -19.67 -6.30 -25.73
CA PRO A 117 -18.60 -5.92 -26.65
C PRO A 117 -18.57 -4.40 -26.96
N ASN A 118 -17.45 -3.76 -26.62
CA ASN A 118 -17.22 -2.31 -26.73
C ASN A 118 -18.10 -1.41 -25.85
N VAL A 119 -18.80 -1.97 -24.86
CA VAL A 119 -19.61 -1.23 -23.89
C VAL A 119 -18.95 -1.29 -22.52
N TRP A 120 -18.49 -0.13 -22.06
CA TRP A 120 -17.75 0.03 -20.83
C TRP A 120 -18.57 0.79 -19.79
N ASN A 121 -18.78 0.17 -18.64
CA ASN A 121 -19.48 0.81 -17.54
C ASN A 121 -18.52 1.10 -16.39
N GLN A 122 -18.76 2.21 -15.69
CA GLN A 122 -17.95 2.58 -14.54
C GLN A 122 -18.05 1.53 -13.44
N LEU A 123 -16.92 0.99 -13.01
CA LEU A 123 -16.85 0.17 -11.81
C LEU A 123 -17.10 1.08 -10.60
N LYS A 124 -18.05 0.72 -9.74
CA LYS A 124 -18.39 1.48 -8.53
C LYS A 124 -17.68 0.94 -7.30
N SER A 125 -17.63 -0.38 -7.16
CA SER A 125 -16.95 -0.99 -6.03
C SER A 125 -16.49 -2.42 -6.29
N VAL A 126 -15.51 -2.84 -5.50
CA VAL A 126 -15.12 -4.24 -5.33
C VAL A 126 -15.23 -4.57 -3.85
N ASN A 127 -16.10 -5.50 -3.51
CA ASN A 127 -16.25 -6.02 -2.16
C ASN A 127 -15.56 -7.39 -2.08
N ARG A 128 -14.77 -7.62 -1.04
CA ARG A 128 -14.21 -8.93 -0.76
C ARG A 128 -15.05 -9.63 0.30
N VAL A 129 -15.55 -10.82 -0.04
CA VAL A 129 -16.22 -11.72 0.89
C VAL A 129 -15.50 -13.05 0.87
N ASN A 130 -14.70 -13.31 1.92
CA ASN A 130 -13.80 -14.45 2.00
C ASN A 130 -12.84 -14.50 0.80
N ASP A 131 -12.91 -15.54 -0.02
CA ASP A 131 -12.07 -15.75 -1.20
C ASP A 131 -12.76 -15.34 -2.51
N VAL A 132 -13.84 -14.56 -2.43
CA VAL A 132 -14.56 -14.03 -3.60
C VAL A 132 -14.50 -12.51 -3.63
N LEU A 133 -14.14 -11.96 -4.79
CA LEU A 133 -14.29 -10.55 -5.11
C LEU A 133 -15.59 -10.34 -5.88
N LYS A 134 -16.41 -9.39 -5.42
CA LYS A 134 -17.67 -8.99 -6.04
C LYS A 134 -17.52 -7.61 -6.66
N PHE A 135 -17.64 -7.53 -7.98
CA PHE A 135 -17.51 -6.30 -8.75
C PHE A 135 -18.90 -5.73 -9.02
N ASN A 136 -19.10 -4.46 -8.66
CA ASN A 136 -20.41 -3.81 -8.71
C ASN A 136 -20.33 -2.49 -9.49
N GLY A 137 -21.38 -2.19 -10.24
CA GLY A 137 -21.57 -0.95 -10.99
C GLY A 137 -22.81 -1.04 -11.87
N PRO A 138 -23.12 0.00 -12.66
CA PRO A 138 -24.23 -0.04 -13.60
C PRO A 138 -24.07 -1.25 -14.53
N SER A 139 -25.04 -2.17 -14.54
CA SER A 139 -24.98 -3.43 -15.31
C SER A 139 -23.75 -4.31 -15.06
N ILE A 140 -22.98 -4.06 -14.00
CA ILE A 140 -21.85 -4.88 -13.57
C ILE A 140 -22.30 -5.64 -12.32
N ASN A 141 -22.44 -6.95 -12.48
CA ASN A 141 -22.58 -7.90 -11.40
C ASN A 141 -21.71 -9.10 -11.79
N ARG A 142 -20.48 -9.15 -11.26
CA ARG A 142 -19.49 -10.19 -11.57
C ARG A 142 -18.81 -10.62 -10.29
N GLU A 143 -18.44 -11.89 -10.24
CA GLU A 143 -17.69 -12.47 -9.13
C GLU A 143 -16.46 -13.18 -9.65
N ALA A 144 -15.37 -13.15 -8.90
CA ALA A 144 -14.18 -13.90 -9.23
C ALA A 144 -13.41 -14.30 -7.97
N SER A 145 -12.74 -15.44 -8.04
CA SER A 145 -11.88 -15.92 -6.94
C SER A 145 -10.71 -14.97 -6.72
N VAL A 146 -10.39 -14.69 -5.46
CA VAL A 146 -9.19 -13.95 -5.02
C VAL A 146 -7.91 -14.59 -5.57
N SER A 147 -7.89 -15.91 -5.77
CA SER A 147 -6.73 -16.62 -6.33
C SER A 147 -6.37 -16.18 -7.76
N ASN A 148 -7.31 -15.63 -8.51
CA ASN A 148 -7.06 -15.12 -9.87
C ASN A 148 -6.35 -13.75 -9.87
N PHE A 149 -6.24 -13.10 -8.70
CA PHE A 149 -5.75 -11.72 -8.57
C PHE A 149 -4.40 -11.64 -7.84
N GLN A 150 -3.62 -12.72 -7.80
CA GLN A 150 -2.35 -12.75 -7.06
C GLN A 150 -1.19 -12.05 -7.79
N VAL A 151 -1.27 -11.93 -9.11
CA VAL A 151 -0.21 -11.35 -9.95
C VAL A 151 -0.76 -10.14 -10.70
N ASN A 152 -0.11 -8.99 -10.56
CA ASN A 152 -0.53 -7.78 -11.26
C ASN A 152 -0.50 -7.99 -12.79
N PRO A 153 -1.57 -7.63 -13.51
CA PRO A 153 -1.67 -7.79 -14.94
C PRO A 153 -0.84 -6.73 -15.66
N GLU A 154 -0.31 -7.10 -16.81
CA GLU A 154 0.30 -6.16 -17.74
C GLU A 154 -0.79 -5.53 -18.61
N CYS A 155 -0.60 -4.26 -18.96
CA CYS A 155 -1.51 -3.58 -19.87
C CYS A 155 -1.39 -4.22 -21.26
N GLU A 156 -2.53 -4.43 -21.90
CA GLU A 156 -2.59 -4.78 -23.31
C GLU A 156 -1.91 -3.69 -24.16
N LYS A 157 -1.30 -4.11 -25.27
CA LYS A 157 -0.49 -3.24 -26.14
C LYS A 157 -1.35 -2.47 -27.13
#